data_AF-A0A844W5Z6-F1
#
_entry.id   AF-A0A844W5Z6-F1
#
_cell.length_a   1.000
_cell.length_b   1.000
_cell.length_c   1.000
_cell.angle_alpha   90.00
_cell.angle_beta   90.00
_cell.angle_gamma   90.00
#
_symmetry.space_group_name_H-M   'P 1'
#
loop_
_entity.id
_entity.type
_entity.pdbx_description
1 polymer ?
#
loop_
_entity_poly.entity_id
_entity_poly.type
_entity_poly.pdbx_seq_one_letter_code
_entity_poly.pdbx_strand_id
1 'polypeptide(L)'
;MTTNTRRMLDVVLTAIGVSLLPGILSAEIDGHGPDAWRVTGVAADDVLNARMGPGTGYPVIETFAHDARGVEEITCVPFFTMAHYSTMTEAEIEALPPRWCLVRSADMSKAGWVAQRYLIGEGYEQVETPAADTDEAPGDAMIREAQELVRALYESARLARMGGPDPLDPANAGTFFSADVVAAMQATPLQADPIYGAQDFDGTVSVPQPDPEQPMVRGMITINVRIENFGRTHTAVFRLRPETGRPGAPLRIFRVEHDGRTFP
;
A
#
# COMPACT_ATOMS: atom_id res chain seq x y z
N MET A 1 68.30 -5.78 49.58
CA MET A 1 67.41 -4.83 48.87
C MET A 1 66.06 -5.50 48.72
N THR A 2 65.15 -5.12 49.60
CA THR A 2 63.80 -5.66 49.78
C THR A 2 62.84 -4.49 49.87
N THR A 3 61.55 -4.77 49.69
CA THR A 3 60.37 -3.88 49.67
C THR A 3 60.18 -3.08 48.38
N ASN A 4 59.19 -3.30 47.50
CA ASN A 4 57.75 -3.62 47.59
C ASN A 4 56.96 -2.36 47.19
N THR A 5 56.56 -2.27 45.91
CA THR A 5 55.70 -1.19 45.41
C THR A 5 54.69 -1.79 44.44
N ARG A 6 53.48 -2.09 44.93
CA ARG A 6 52.30 -2.38 44.11
C ARG A 6 51.05 -1.83 44.79
N ARG A 7 50.67 -0.64 44.37
CA ARG A 7 49.34 0.00 44.43
C ARG A 7 49.40 1.10 43.37
N MET A 8 48.40 1.47 42.61
CA MET A 8 46.99 1.11 42.41
C MET A 8 46.67 1.88 41.13
N LEU A 9 45.97 1.30 40.16
CA LEU A 9 45.17 2.07 39.20
C LEU A 9 44.21 1.08 38.55
N ASP A 10 43.06 0.92 39.21
CA ASP A 10 41.90 0.28 38.63
C ASP A 10 41.39 1.17 37.49
N VAL A 11 41.55 0.68 36.27
CA VAL A 11 41.00 1.30 35.06
C VAL A 11 39.53 0.89 34.99
N VAL A 12 38.64 1.84 35.31
CA VAL A 12 37.21 1.72 35.03
C VAL A 12 37.02 1.87 33.52
N LEU A 13 36.81 0.75 32.83
CA LEU A 13 36.50 0.72 31.40
C LEU A 13 34.99 0.90 31.22
N THR A 14 34.54 2.13 31.00
CA THR A 14 33.14 2.42 30.68
C THR A 14 32.85 1.96 29.25
N ALA A 15 32.12 0.87 29.11
CA ALA A 15 31.66 0.36 27.81
C ALA A 15 30.60 1.30 27.21
N ILE A 16 30.94 1.97 26.11
CA ILE A 16 29.96 2.69 25.28
C ILE A 16 29.30 1.63 24.39
N GLY A 17 28.11 1.18 24.79
CA GLY A 17 27.26 0.33 23.96
C GLY A 17 26.69 1.15 22.81
N VAL A 18 27.30 1.02 21.63
CA VAL A 18 26.74 1.52 20.36
C VAL A 18 25.51 0.67 20.06
N SER A 19 24.34 1.22 20.39
CA SER A 19 23.05 0.61 20.07
C SER A 19 22.79 0.80 18.58
N LEU A 20 23.04 -0.25 17.79
CA LEU A 20 22.58 -0.35 16.40
C LEU A 20 21.05 -0.45 16.44
N LEU A 21 20.38 0.69 16.27
CA LEU A 21 18.95 0.71 15.95
C LEU A 21 18.81 0.11 14.53
N PRO A 22 18.03 -0.95 14.33
CA PRO A 22 17.73 -1.46 13.00
C PRO A 22 16.99 -0.36 12.24
N GLY A 23 17.59 0.13 11.16
CA GLY A 23 16.91 1.00 10.21
C GLY A 23 15.72 0.25 9.64
N ILE A 24 14.53 0.80 9.81
CA ILE A 24 13.34 0.33 9.12
C ILE A 24 13.60 0.60 7.63
N LEU A 25 13.83 -0.44 6.84
CA LEU A 25 13.77 -0.33 5.39
C LEU A 25 12.33 0.04 5.04
N SER A 26 12.12 1.28 4.59
CA SER A 26 10.89 1.69 3.95
C SER A 26 10.78 0.98 2.61
N ALA A 27 9.73 0.20 2.39
CA ALA A 27 9.35 -0.22 1.05
C ALA A 27 8.87 1.03 0.29
N GLU A 28 9.54 1.33 -0.82
CA GLU A 28 9.20 2.38 -1.75
C GLU A 28 8.02 1.88 -2.60
N ILE A 29 6.89 2.59 -2.58
CA ILE A 29 5.76 2.30 -3.49
C ILE A 29 6.00 3.15 -4.74
N ASP A 30 6.85 2.68 -5.65
CA ASP A 30 7.25 3.41 -6.87
C ASP A 30 6.20 3.31 -8.00
N GLY A 31 5.17 2.49 -7.81
CA GLY A 31 4.05 2.35 -8.73
C GLY A 31 4.23 1.31 -9.84
N HIS A 32 5.33 0.57 -9.85
CA HIS A 32 5.35 -0.76 -10.47
C HIS A 32 4.55 -1.72 -9.56
N GLY A 33 4.13 -2.88 -10.06
CA GLY A 33 3.75 -3.96 -9.14
C GLY A 33 4.92 -4.26 -8.18
N PRO A 34 4.79 -5.18 -7.22
CA PRO A 34 5.95 -5.60 -6.43
C PRO A 34 7.18 -5.86 -7.33
N ASP A 35 8.33 -5.28 -6.99
CA ASP A 35 9.57 -5.44 -7.77
C ASP A 35 10.07 -6.88 -7.80
N ALA A 36 9.56 -7.71 -6.89
CA ALA A 36 9.89 -9.12 -6.75
C ALA A 36 8.66 -9.92 -6.31
N TRP A 37 8.54 -11.14 -6.81
CA TRP A 37 7.48 -12.08 -6.43
C TRP A 37 8.06 -13.33 -5.79
N ARG A 38 7.24 -13.94 -4.94
CA ARG A 38 7.46 -15.20 -4.27
C ARG A 38 6.40 -16.22 -4.67
N VAL A 39 6.83 -17.46 -4.84
CA VAL A 39 5.95 -18.62 -4.98
C VAL A 39 5.36 -19.00 -3.63
N THR A 40 4.04 -19.25 -3.62
CA THR A 40 3.27 -19.70 -2.46
C THR A 40 2.22 -20.72 -2.87
N GLY A 41 1.59 -21.38 -1.90
CA GLY A 41 0.50 -22.35 -2.18
C GLY A 41 0.95 -23.64 -2.85
N VAL A 42 2.27 -23.89 -2.92
CA VAL A 42 2.89 -25.13 -3.39
C VAL A 42 3.46 -25.86 -2.18
N ALA A 43 3.29 -27.19 -2.12
CA ALA A 43 3.80 -28.00 -1.01
C ALA A 43 5.33 -27.99 -0.97
N ALA A 44 5.91 -28.15 0.22
CA ALA A 44 7.36 -28.08 0.42
C ALA A 44 8.16 -29.16 -0.34
N ASP A 45 7.50 -30.26 -0.69
CA ASP A 45 8.03 -31.38 -1.48
C ASP A 45 7.62 -31.33 -2.97
N ASP A 46 7.03 -30.21 -3.43
CA ASP A 46 6.55 -30.01 -4.79
C ASP A 46 7.17 -28.76 -5.46
N VAL A 47 6.86 -28.55 -6.73
CA VAL A 47 7.36 -27.43 -7.54
C VAL A 47 6.22 -26.73 -8.29
N LEU A 48 6.39 -25.42 -8.52
CA LEU A 48 5.51 -24.68 -9.40
C LEU A 48 5.91 -24.95 -10.85
N ASN A 49 5.01 -25.56 -11.61
CA ASN A 49 5.19 -25.79 -13.04
C ASN A 49 5.06 -24.49 -13.84
N ALA A 50 6.11 -24.16 -14.61
CA ALA A 50 6.12 -23.06 -15.57
C ALA A 50 5.97 -23.61 -17.00
N ARG A 51 5.01 -23.05 -17.74
CA ARG A 51 4.50 -23.63 -19.00
C ARG A 51 4.83 -22.78 -20.20
N MET A 52 4.80 -23.39 -21.38
CA MET A 52 5.01 -22.71 -22.66
C MET A 52 3.96 -21.62 -22.96
N GLY A 53 2.76 -21.75 -22.40
CA GLY A 53 1.66 -20.81 -22.60
C GLY A 53 0.72 -20.76 -21.39
N PRO A 54 -0.23 -19.79 -21.39
CA PRO A 54 -1.14 -19.54 -20.29
C PRO A 54 -2.23 -20.61 -20.21
N GLY A 55 -1.99 -21.68 -19.45
CA GLY A 55 -2.97 -22.74 -19.27
C GLY A 55 -2.35 -24.11 -19.00
N THR A 56 -3.12 -24.99 -18.37
CA THR A 56 -2.69 -26.37 -18.10
C THR A 56 -2.56 -27.25 -19.34
N GLY A 57 -3.12 -26.83 -20.48
CA GLY A 57 -3.00 -27.52 -21.77
C GLY A 57 -1.64 -27.33 -22.46
N TYR A 58 -0.83 -26.38 -22.02
CA TYR A 58 0.53 -26.18 -22.55
C TYR A 58 1.54 -27.08 -21.82
N PRO A 59 2.58 -27.56 -22.51
CA PRO A 59 3.63 -28.36 -21.88
C PRO A 59 4.36 -27.54 -20.80
N VAL A 60 4.81 -28.25 -19.75
CA VAL A 60 5.73 -27.70 -18.76
C VAL A 60 7.11 -27.62 -19.40
N ILE A 61 7.75 -26.45 -19.29
CA ILE A 61 9.07 -26.18 -19.86
C ILE A 61 10.10 -25.84 -18.79
N GLU A 62 9.65 -25.46 -17.59
CA GLU A 62 10.50 -25.10 -16.45
C GLU A 62 9.75 -25.29 -15.13
N THR A 63 10.46 -25.21 -14.01
CA THR A 63 9.92 -25.30 -12.65
C THR A 63 10.53 -24.25 -11.72
N PHE A 64 9.71 -23.72 -10.82
CA PHE A 64 10.16 -22.89 -9.69
C PHE A 64 10.00 -23.66 -8.38
N ALA A 65 10.90 -23.43 -7.42
CA ALA A 65 10.78 -24.00 -6.08
C ALA A 65 9.48 -23.52 -5.40
N HIS A 66 8.95 -24.33 -4.47
CA HIS A 66 7.71 -24.05 -3.75
C HIS A 66 7.66 -22.69 -3.02
N ASP A 67 8.83 -22.13 -2.72
CA ASP A 67 9.03 -20.87 -2.02
C ASP A 67 9.94 -19.90 -2.77
N ALA A 68 10.19 -20.13 -4.07
CA ALA A 68 11.10 -19.32 -4.89
C ALA A 68 10.78 -17.82 -4.75
N ARG A 69 11.80 -17.00 -4.55
CA ARG A 69 11.73 -15.54 -4.32
C ARG A 69 12.42 -14.77 -5.45
N GLY A 70 12.23 -13.45 -5.50
CA GLY A 70 12.85 -12.63 -6.55
C GLY A 70 12.38 -13.01 -7.96
N VAL A 71 11.16 -13.54 -8.08
CA VAL A 71 10.55 -13.87 -9.38
C VAL A 71 10.03 -12.56 -10.00
N GLU A 72 10.42 -12.27 -11.22
CA GLU A 72 9.95 -11.10 -11.96
C GLU A 72 8.66 -11.46 -12.71
N GLU A 73 7.58 -10.72 -12.49
CA GLU A 73 6.39 -10.78 -13.34
C GLU A 73 6.60 -9.91 -14.57
N ILE A 74 6.48 -10.51 -15.76
CA ILE A 74 6.60 -9.79 -17.03
C ILE A 74 5.23 -9.29 -17.51
N THR A 75 4.23 -10.18 -17.49
CA THR A 75 2.85 -9.84 -17.88
C THR A 75 1.87 -10.94 -17.44
N CYS A 76 0.59 -10.63 -17.32
CA CYS A 76 -0.47 -11.60 -17.05
C CYS A 76 -1.61 -11.54 -18.06
N VAL A 77 -2.24 -12.70 -18.27
CA VAL A 77 -3.42 -12.87 -19.13
C VAL A 77 -4.52 -13.67 -18.40
N PRO A 78 -5.81 -13.42 -18.71
CA PRO A 78 -6.27 -12.39 -19.61
C PRO A 78 -6.05 -10.99 -19.03
N PHE A 79 -5.73 -10.05 -19.91
CA PHE A 79 -5.62 -8.66 -19.55
C PHE A 79 -7.01 -8.08 -19.35
N PHE A 80 -7.20 -7.42 -18.20
CA PHE A 80 -8.35 -6.60 -17.92
C PHE A 80 -7.83 -5.28 -17.39
N THR A 81 -8.39 -4.17 -17.87
CA THR A 81 -8.11 -2.87 -17.26
C THR A 81 -8.74 -2.84 -15.87
N MET A 82 -8.16 -2.08 -14.95
CA MET A 82 -8.78 -1.91 -13.63
C MET A 82 -10.18 -1.31 -13.74
N ALA A 83 -10.41 -0.38 -14.67
CA ALA A 83 -11.73 0.19 -14.95
C ALA A 83 -12.75 -0.86 -15.42
N HIS A 84 -12.31 -1.88 -16.17
CA HIS A 84 -13.18 -2.97 -16.58
C HIS A 84 -13.45 -3.91 -15.40
N TYR A 85 -12.43 -4.24 -14.60
CA TYR A 85 -12.58 -5.08 -13.42
C TYR A 85 -13.47 -4.44 -12.34
N SER A 86 -13.34 -3.13 -12.10
CA SER A 86 -14.10 -2.41 -11.06
C SER A 86 -15.58 -2.20 -11.38
N THR A 87 -15.98 -2.44 -12.63
CA THR A 87 -17.39 -2.35 -13.07
C THR A 87 -18.06 -3.72 -13.14
N MET A 88 -17.31 -4.82 -12.94
CA MET A 88 -17.85 -6.17 -12.87
C MET A 88 -18.56 -6.41 -11.54
N THR A 89 -19.68 -7.11 -11.61
CA THR A 89 -20.35 -7.72 -10.46
C THR A 89 -19.50 -8.85 -9.88
N GLU A 90 -19.76 -9.23 -8.63
CA GLU A 90 -19.08 -10.36 -7.99
C GLU A 90 -19.23 -11.67 -8.77
N ALA A 91 -20.41 -11.92 -9.35
CA ALA A 91 -20.67 -13.08 -10.20
C ALA A 91 -19.85 -13.03 -11.51
N GLU A 92 -19.64 -11.85 -12.08
CA GLU A 92 -18.78 -11.68 -13.27
C GLU A 92 -17.30 -11.87 -12.93
N ILE A 93 -16.86 -11.41 -11.75
CA ILE A 93 -15.50 -11.63 -11.23
C ILE A 93 -15.26 -13.13 -11.01
N GLU A 94 -16.18 -13.84 -10.38
CA GLU A 94 -16.08 -15.28 -10.13
C GLU A 94 -16.07 -16.10 -11.44
N ALA A 95 -16.76 -15.61 -12.47
CA ALA A 95 -16.79 -16.23 -13.79
C ALA A 95 -15.52 -15.97 -14.63
N LEU A 96 -14.59 -15.14 -14.17
CA LEU A 96 -13.36 -14.86 -14.91
C LEU A 96 -12.51 -16.12 -15.08
N PRO A 97 -11.88 -16.31 -16.27
CA PRO A 97 -10.96 -17.41 -16.45
C PRO A 97 -9.73 -17.23 -15.54
N PRO A 98 -9.09 -18.34 -15.13
CA PRO A 98 -7.89 -18.28 -14.29
C PRO A 98 -6.82 -17.38 -14.91
N ARG A 99 -6.24 -16.49 -14.09
CA ARG A 99 -5.13 -15.64 -14.52
C ARG A 99 -3.82 -16.42 -14.54
N TRP A 100 -3.04 -16.20 -15.60
CA TRP A 100 -1.72 -16.76 -15.82
C TRP A 100 -0.72 -15.64 -16.05
N CYS A 101 0.46 -15.75 -15.46
CA CYS A 101 1.50 -14.75 -15.55
C CYS A 101 2.76 -15.35 -16.17
N LEU A 102 3.32 -14.67 -17.17
CA LEU A 102 4.66 -14.93 -17.65
C LEU A 102 5.64 -14.37 -16.63
N VAL A 103 6.46 -15.26 -16.07
CA VAL A 103 7.44 -14.90 -15.06
C VAL A 103 8.84 -15.33 -15.47
N ARG A 104 9.85 -14.74 -14.83
CA ARG A 104 11.26 -15.09 -15.01
C ARG A 104 12.01 -15.02 -13.68
N SER A 105 13.06 -15.83 -13.52
CA SER A 105 14.00 -15.68 -12.40
C SER A 105 14.85 -14.41 -12.55
N ALA A 106 15.29 -13.82 -11.42
CA ALA A 106 16.16 -12.65 -11.41
C ALA A 106 17.48 -12.85 -12.19
N ASP A 107 18.02 -14.07 -12.24
CA ASP A 107 19.23 -14.40 -13.03
C ASP A 107 18.93 -14.67 -14.51
N MET A 108 17.68 -14.53 -14.93
CA MET A 108 17.16 -14.78 -16.27
C MET A 108 17.33 -16.22 -16.79
N SER A 109 17.71 -17.18 -15.94
CA SER A 109 17.95 -18.57 -16.35
C SER A 109 16.65 -19.36 -16.57
N LYS A 110 15.54 -18.94 -15.97
CA LYS A 110 14.24 -19.63 -15.99
C LYS A 110 13.14 -18.68 -16.42
N ALA A 111 12.25 -19.13 -17.31
CA ALA A 111 11.05 -18.38 -17.68
C ALA A 111 9.89 -19.30 -18.06
N GLY A 112 8.67 -18.86 -17.83
CA GLY A 112 7.46 -19.55 -18.31
C GLY A 112 6.18 -19.01 -17.68
N TRP A 113 5.04 -19.51 -18.16
CA TRP A 113 3.73 -19.15 -17.67
C TRP A 113 3.35 -19.94 -16.42
N VAL A 114 3.01 -19.26 -15.35
CA VAL A 114 2.53 -19.85 -14.09
C VAL A 114 1.13 -19.34 -13.75
N ALA A 115 0.37 -20.07 -12.94
CA ALA A 115 -0.93 -19.58 -12.48
C ALA A 115 -0.73 -18.50 -11.41
N GLN A 116 -1.38 -17.34 -11.58
CA GLN A 116 -1.18 -16.16 -10.73
C GLN A 116 -1.48 -16.42 -9.25
N ARG A 117 -2.41 -17.33 -8.93
CA ARG A 117 -2.74 -17.73 -7.56
C ARG A 117 -1.57 -18.26 -6.73
N TYR A 118 -0.47 -18.63 -7.36
CA TYR A 118 0.75 -19.10 -6.69
C TYR A 118 1.79 -17.99 -6.50
N LEU A 119 1.50 -16.76 -6.92
CA LEU A 119 2.42 -15.64 -6.82
C LEU A 119 1.94 -14.65 -5.75
N ILE A 120 2.82 -14.36 -4.80
CA ILE A 120 2.70 -13.28 -3.83
C ILE A 120 3.95 -12.39 -3.98
N GLY A 121 3.80 -11.15 -4.34
CA GLY A 121 4.82 -10.13 -4.35
C GLY A 121 5.40 -9.90 -2.98
N GLU A 122 6.69 -9.67 -2.99
CA GLU A 122 7.48 -9.42 -1.81
C GLU A 122 7.34 -7.94 -1.43
N GLY A 123 7.31 -7.66 -0.13
CA GLY A 123 6.96 -6.32 0.37
C GLY A 123 5.46 -6.07 0.49
N TYR A 124 4.62 -6.91 -0.15
CA TYR A 124 3.26 -7.15 0.33
C TYR A 124 3.23 -8.49 1.04
N GLU A 125 3.43 -8.47 2.36
CA GLU A 125 2.88 -9.58 3.12
C GLU A 125 1.37 -9.52 2.95
N GLN A 126 0.75 -10.68 2.68
CA GLN A 126 -0.64 -10.85 3.08
C GLN A 126 -0.66 -10.41 4.54
N VAL A 127 -1.27 -9.26 4.80
CA VAL A 127 -1.83 -9.02 6.12
C VAL A 127 -2.73 -10.22 6.29
N GLU A 128 -2.28 -11.22 7.05
CA GLU A 128 -3.19 -12.20 7.63
C GLU A 128 -4.31 -11.33 8.14
N THR A 129 -5.50 -11.45 7.54
CA THR A 129 -6.66 -10.78 8.07
C THR A 129 -6.65 -11.25 9.51
N PRO A 130 -6.34 -10.38 10.50
CA PRO A 130 -6.45 -10.81 11.87
C PRO A 130 -7.88 -11.27 11.94
N ALA A 131 -8.10 -12.56 12.23
CA ALA A 131 -9.43 -13.08 12.47
C ALA A 131 -10.07 -12.05 13.39
N ALA A 132 -11.09 -11.33 12.89
CA ALA A 132 -11.52 -10.03 13.40
C ALA A 132 -11.27 -10.02 14.89
N ASP A 133 -10.23 -9.30 15.33
CA ASP A 133 -9.80 -9.38 16.72
C ASP A 133 -10.98 -8.83 17.50
N THR A 134 -11.80 -9.72 18.08
CA THR A 134 -13.11 -9.35 18.64
C THR A 134 -12.95 -8.48 19.89
N ASP A 135 -11.70 -8.17 20.25
CA ASP A 135 -11.26 -7.28 21.31
C ASP A 135 -10.74 -5.91 20.79
N GLU A 136 -10.71 -5.64 19.48
CA GLU A 136 -10.35 -4.31 18.94
C GLU A 136 -11.43 -3.29 19.38
N ALA A 137 -11.02 -2.23 20.08
CA ALA A 137 -11.94 -1.19 20.49
C ALA A 137 -12.58 -0.57 19.23
N PRO A 138 -13.91 -0.29 19.21
CA PRO A 138 -14.57 0.22 18.01
C PRO A 138 -13.92 1.47 17.38
N GLY A 139 -13.22 2.28 18.20
CA GLY A 139 -12.46 3.43 17.72
C GLY A 139 -11.22 3.06 16.90
N ASP A 140 -10.51 2.00 17.28
CA ASP A 140 -9.27 1.57 16.61
C ASP A 140 -9.59 0.99 15.23
N ALA A 141 -10.68 0.21 15.12
CA ALA A 141 -11.19 -0.28 13.85
C ALA A 141 -11.56 0.86 12.88
N MET A 142 -12.20 1.92 13.39
CA MET A 142 -12.53 3.10 12.58
C MET A 142 -11.28 3.88 12.15
N ILE A 143 -10.28 4.01 13.02
CA ILE A 143 -9.00 4.65 12.69
C ILE A 143 -8.29 3.88 11.58
N ARG A 144 -8.25 2.54 11.69
CA ARG A 144 -7.69 1.66 10.66
C ARG A 144 -8.44 1.80 9.33
N GLU A 145 -9.77 1.78 9.35
CA GLU A 145 -10.58 2.01 8.14
C GLU A 145 -10.30 3.38 7.50
N ALA A 146 -10.12 4.43 8.32
CA ALA A 146 -9.75 5.76 7.82
C ALA A 146 -8.37 5.78 7.17
N GLN A 147 -7.38 5.10 7.75
CA GLN A 147 -6.06 4.95 7.14
C GLN A 147 -6.13 4.23 5.80
N GLU A 148 -6.90 3.14 5.71
CA GLU A 148 -7.11 2.41 4.45
C GLU A 148 -7.81 3.28 3.40
N LEU A 149 -8.81 4.09 3.78
CA LEU A 149 -9.48 4.99 2.85
C LEU A 149 -8.52 6.03 2.26
N VAL A 150 -7.66 6.63 3.08
CA VAL A 150 -6.64 7.60 2.61
C VAL A 150 -5.58 6.91 1.76
N ARG A 151 -5.16 5.69 2.12
CA ARG A 151 -4.24 4.89 1.29
C ARG A 151 -4.84 4.61 -0.09
N ALA A 152 -6.10 4.17 -0.12
CA ALA A 152 -6.83 3.90 -1.35
C ALA A 152 -7.01 5.16 -2.22
N LEU A 153 -7.17 6.34 -1.61
CA LEU A 153 -7.22 7.61 -2.33
C LEU A 153 -5.91 7.90 -3.07
N TYR A 154 -4.76 7.79 -2.39
CA TYR A 154 -3.45 8.01 -3.02
C TYR A 154 -3.17 6.99 -4.13
N GLU A 155 -3.55 5.73 -3.92
CA GLU A 155 -3.43 4.71 -4.96
C GLU A 155 -4.33 5.01 -6.17
N SER A 156 -5.59 5.41 -5.94
CA SER A 156 -6.48 5.83 -7.02
C SER A 156 -5.94 7.03 -7.80
N ALA A 157 -5.33 8.00 -7.12
CA ALA A 157 -4.75 9.18 -7.76
C ALA A 157 -3.52 8.82 -8.62
N ARG A 158 -2.71 7.87 -8.14
CA ARG A 158 -1.59 7.31 -8.90
C ARG A 158 -2.07 6.57 -10.15
N LEU A 159 -3.08 5.71 -9.99
CA LEU A 159 -3.70 4.99 -11.10
C LEU A 159 -4.34 5.94 -12.13
N ALA A 160 -4.93 7.05 -11.70
CA ALA A 160 -5.50 8.06 -12.59
C ALA A 160 -4.47 8.65 -13.57
N ARG A 161 -3.23 8.89 -13.09
CA ARG A 161 -2.13 9.34 -13.96
C ARG A 161 -1.73 8.32 -15.03
N MET A 162 -2.07 7.05 -14.83
CA MET A 162 -1.87 5.96 -15.78
C MET A 162 -3.14 5.65 -16.60
N GLY A 163 -4.16 6.52 -16.57
CA GLY A 163 -5.40 6.37 -17.31
C GLY A 163 -6.54 5.67 -16.55
N GLY A 164 -6.39 5.48 -15.23
CA GLY A 164 -7.49 5.04 -14.35
C GLY A 164 -8.53 6.16 -14.09
N PRO A 165 -9.64 5.85 -13.40
CA PRO A 165 -10.61 6.85 -12.97
C PRO A 165 -9.98 7.86 -12.02
N ASP A 166 -10.17 9.16 -12.30
CA ASP A 166 -9.68 10.24 -11.44
C ASP A 166 -10.52 10.28 -10.14
N PRO A 167 -9.92 10.10 -8.95
CA PRO A 167 -10.64 10.17 -7.68
C PRO A 167 -11.16 11.57 -7.33
N LEU A 168 -10.73 12.61 -8.05
CA LEU A 168 -11.21 13.98 -7.91
C LEU A 168 -12.28 14.36 -8.92
N ASP A 169 -12.52 13.54 -9.95
CA ASP A 169 -13.69 13.69 -10.80
C ASP A 169 -14.95 13.48 -9.94
N PRO A 170 -15.89 14.43 -9.92
CA PRO A 170 -17.12 14.30 -9.15
C PRO A 170 -17.93 13.01 -9.40
N ALA A 171 -17.77 12.36 -10.57
CA ALA A 171 -18.39 11.07 -10.85
C ALA A 171 -17.82 9.93 -9.99
N ASN A 172 -16.56 10.03 -9.56
CA ASN A 172 -15.84 8.99 -8.80
C ASN A 172 -15.58 9.39 -7.34
N ALA A 173 -15.54 10.70 -7.07
CA ALA A 173 -15.12 11.29 -5.79
C ALA A 173 -15.96 10.81 -4.59
N GLY A 174 -17.23 10.42 -4.80
CA GLY A 174 -18.11 9.91 -3.73
C GLY A 174 -17.65 8.60 -3.07
N THR A 175 -16.64 7.95 -3.65
CA THR A 175 -15.93 6.79 -3.08
C THR A 175 -15.10 7.18 -1.86
N PHE A 176 -14.46 8.36 -1.90
CA PHE A 176 -13.51 8.83 -0.89
C PHE A 176 -14.04 10.02 -0.09
N PHE A 177 -14.73 10.94 -0.77
CA PHE A 177 -15.16 12.22 -0.24
C PHE A 177 -16.65 12.23 0.12
N SER A 178 -17.00 13.05 1.11
CA SER A 178 -18.39 13.25 1.53
C SER A 178 -19.23 13.94 0.45
N ALA A 179 -20.55 13.78 0.49
CA ALA A 179 -21.44 14.37 -0.50
C ALA A 179 -21.28 15.90 -0.61
N ASP A 180 -21.06 16.59 0.52
CA ASP A 180 -20.83 18.04 0.56
C ASP A 180 -19.57 18.44 -0.21
N VAL A 181 -18.51 17.63 -0.10
CA VAL A 181 -17.24 17.86 -0.80
C VAL A 181 -17.39 17.62 -2.29
N VAL A 182 -18.05 16.51 -2.67
CA VAL A 182 -18.34 16.22 -4.08
C VAL A 182 -19.17 17.34 -4.70
N ALA A 183 -20.17 17.85 -3.99
CA ALA A 183 -20.97 18.99 -4.44
C ALA A 183 -20.11 20.28 -4.59
N ALA A 184 -19.16 20.50 -3.68
CA ALA A 184 -18.23 21.63 -3.78
C ALA A 184 -17.30 21.50 -5.01
N MET A 185 -16.78 20.30 -5.28
CA MET A 185 -15.95 20.01 -6.47
C MET A 185 -16.73 20.23 -7.78
N GLN A 186 -18.03 19.91 -7.81
CA GLN A 186 -18.89 20.18 -8.97
C GLN A 186 -19.14 21.68 -9.18
N ALA A 187 -19.28 22.43 -8.09
CA ALA A 187 -19.60 23.85 -8.14
C ALA A 187 -18.40 24.73 -8.48
N THR A 188 -17.19 24.35 -8.03
CA THR A 188 -15.97 25.14 -8.18
C THR A 188 -14.83 24.28 -8.68
N PRO A 189 -14.25 24.59 -9.85
CA PRO A 189 -13.05 23.89 -10.33
C PRO A 189 -11.91 23.97 -9.33
N LEU A 190 -11.26 22.83 -9.09
CA LEU A 190 -10.09 22.74 -8.22
C LEU A 190 -8.93 23.52 -8.86
N GLN A 191 -8.38 24.49 -8.12
CA GLN A 191 -7.24 25.30 -8.59
C GLN A 191 -5.88 24.65 -8.32
N ALA A 192 -5.86 23.68 -7.40
CA ALA A 192 -4.71 22.85 -7.08
C ALA A 192 -5.24 21.47 -6.70
N ASP A 193 -4.42 20.45 -6.89
CA ASP A 193 -4.75 19.09 -6.49
C ASP A 193 -4.82 19.02 -4.95
N PRO A 194 -5.99 18.70 -4.36
CA PRO A 194 -6.18 18.61 -2.92
C PRO A 194 -5.56 17.36 -2.29
N ILE A 195 -5.07 16.39 -3.07
CA ILE A 195 -4.37 15.19 -2.59
C ILE A 195 -2.90 15.52 -2.32
N TYR A 196 -2.30 16.37 -3.16
CA TYR A 196 -0.88 16.74 -3.05
C TYR A 196 -0.66 18.18 -2.53
N GLY A 197 -1.68 19.03 -2.59
CA GLY A 197 -1.61 20.44 -2.18
C GLY A 197 -0.87 21.34 -3.18
N ALA A 198 -0.79 20.93 -4.45
CA ALA A 198 -0.01 21.59 -5.49
C ALA A 198 -0.67 21.47 -6.88
N GLN A 199 -0.25 22.29 -7.84
CA GLN A 199 -0.69 22.15 -9.24
C GLN A 199 0.01 20.97 -9.92
N ASP A 200 1.30 20.76 -9.62
CA ASP A 200 2.11 19.66 -10.12
C ASP A 200 2.69 18.88 -8.94
N PHE A 201 2.92 17.58 -9.15
CA PHE A 201 3.52 16.71 -8.14
C PHE A 201 4.60 15.81 -8.75
N ASP A 202 5.81 15.98 -8.24
CA ASP A 202 6.97 15.13 -8.49
C ASP A 202 7.66 14.84 -7.15
N GLY A 203 7.56 13.60 -6.69
CA GLY A 203 8.14 13.16 -5.42
C GLY A 203 7.38 12.01 -4.78
N THR A 204 7.40 11.94 -3.46
CA THR A 204 6.94 10.76 -2.70
C THR A 204 5.89 11.10 -1.66
N VAL A 205 5.10 10.10 -1.29
CA VAL A 205 4.11 10.17 -0.21
C VAL A 205 4.41 9.08 0.81
N SER A 206 4.38 9.41 2.10
CA SER A 206 4.54 8.42 3.15
C SER A 206 3.29 7.56 3.31
N VAL A 207 3.42 6.43 3.98
CA VAL A 207 2.26 5.67 4.46
C VAL A 207 1.37 6.58 5.33
N PRO A 208 0.03 6.58 5.14
CA PRO A 208 -0.89 7.35 5.97
C PRO A 208 -0.87 6.88 7.43
N GLN A 209 -0.67 7.82 8.34
CA GLN A 209 -0.60 7.56 9.78
C GLN A 209 -1.71 8.32 10.50
N PRO A 210 -2.32 7.76 11.55
CA PRO A 210 -3.27 8.51 12.35
C PRO A 210 -2.51 9.61 13.10
N ASP A 211 -3.22 10.67 13.49
CA ASP A 211 -2.61 11.71 14.32
C ASP A 211 -2.06 11.09 15.62
N PRO A 212 -0.78 11.34 15.97
CA PRO A 212 -0.11 10.62 17.06
C PRO A 212 -0.62 11.03 18.45
N GLU A 213 -1.25 12.19 18.58
CA GLU A 213 -1.75 12.69 19.87
C GLU A 213 -3.27 12.49 19.98
N GLN A 214 -4.00 12.80 18.90
CA GLN A 214 -5.45 12.84 18.88
C GLN A 214 -5.99 12.21 17.57
N PRO A 215 -5.80 10.89 17.40
CA PRO A 215 -6.20 10.19 16.18
C PRO A 215 -7.70 10.28 15.92
N MET A 216 -8.51 10.33 16.98
CA MET A 216 -9.96 10.53 16.90
C MET A 216 -10.46 11.45 18.03
N VAL A 217 -11.22 12.48 17.66
CA VAL A 217 -11.87 13.41 18.60
C VAL A 217 -13.35 13.52 18.23
N ARG A 218 -14.23 13.07 19.13
CA ARG A 218 -15.70 13.11 18.94
C ARG A 218 -16.16 12.49 17.61
N GLY A 219 -15.57 11.36 17.21
CA GLY A 219 -15.88 10.64 15.97
C GLY A 219 -15.30 11.26 14.69
N MET A 220 -14.54 12.35 14.80
CA MET A 220 -13.71 12.87 13.71
C MET A 220 -12.33 12.23 13.80
N ILE A 221 -11.90 11.60 12.71
CA ILE A 221 -10.60 10.92 12.61
C ILE A 221 -9.64 11.82 11.83
N THR A 222 -8.39 11.88 12.27
CA THR A 222 -7.35 12.69 11.64
C THR A 222 -6.23 11.78 11.14
N ILE A 223 -5.97 11.83 9.83
CA ILE A 223 -4.89 11.06 9.18
C ILE A 223 -3.88 12.04 8.58
N ASN A 224 -2.62 11.85 8.92
CA ASN A 224 -1.48 12.66 8.47
C ASN A 224 -0.70 11.89 7.40
N VAL A 225 -0.37 12.58 6.31
CA VAL A 225 0.47 12.05 5.24
C VAL A 225 1.60 13.03 4.96
N ARG A 226 2.84 12.58 5.10
CA ARG A 226 4.00 13.38 4.73
C ARG A 226 4.21 13.28 3.23
N ILE A 227 4.39 14.43 2.61
CA ILE A 227 4.57 14.56 1.17
C ILE A 227 5.91 15.23 0.92
N GLU A 228 6.70 14.68 0.01
CA GLU A 228 7.83 15.37 -0.59
C GLU A 228 7.46 15.72 -2.03
N ASN A 229 7.47 17.00 -2.37
CA ASN A 229 7.17 17.49 -3.71
C ASN A 229 8.26 18.46 -4.16
N PHE A 230 8.96 18.16 -5.25
CA PHE A 230 10.14 18.90 -5.73
C PHE A 230 11.19 19.13 -4.62
N GLY A 231 11.44 18.10 -3.80
CA GLY A 231 12.38 18.16 -2.67
C GLY A 231 11.92 18.99 -1.47
N ARG A 232 10.68 19.49 -1.47
CA ARG A 232 10.08 20.20 -0.34
C ARG A 232 9.10 19.29 0.39
N THR A 233 9.27 19.19 1.70
CA THR A 233 8.40 18.37 2.54
C THR A 233 7.30 19.20 3.17
N HIS A 234 6.06 18.69 3.11
CA HIS A 234 4.92 19.19 3.88
C HIS A 234 4.06 18.03 4.37
N THR A 235 3.04 18.33 5.17
CA THR A 235 2.07 17.33 5.66
C THR A 235 0.69 17.66 5.13
N ALA A 236 0.03 16.67 4.53
CA ALA A 236 -1.40 16.68 4.26
C ALA A 236 -2.14 16.13 5.48
N VAL A 237 -3.18 16.84 5.91
CA VAL A 237 -4.03 16.43 7.03
C VAL A 237 -5.44 16.16 6.50
N PHE A 238 -5.83 14.89 6.54
CA PHE A 238 -7.16 14.43 6.13
C PHE A 238 -8.06 14.34 7.35
N ARG A 239 -9.25 14.93 7.27
CA ARG A 239 -10.30 14.78 8.28
C ARG A 239 -11.43 13.92 7.75
N LEU A 240 -11.75 12.87 8.50
CA LEU A 240 -12.75 11.89 8.14
C LEU A 240 -13.82 11.79 9.22
N ARG A 241 -15.04 11.46 8.80
CA ARG A 241 -16.14 11.11 9.71
C ARG A 241 -17.12 10.15 9.04
N PRO A 242 -17.93 9.40 9.82
CA PRO A 242 -19.05 8.65 9.29
C PRO A 242 -20.06 9.57 8.62
N GLU A 243 -20.46 9.25 7.38
CA GLU A 243 -21.51 9.97 6.67
C GLU A 243 -22.88 9.37 7.00
N THR A 244 -23.47 9.80 8.11
CA THR A 244 -24.72 9.24 8.67
C THR A 244 -25.94 9.34 7.74
N GLY A 245 -25.88 10.17 6.71
CA GLY A 245 -26.92 10.28 5.69
C GLY A 245 -26.92 9.12 4.66
N ARG A 246 -25.91 8.24 4.67
CA ARG A 246 -25.81 7.09 3.76
C ARG A 246 -26.01 5.76 4.51
N PRO A 247 -26.59 4.73 3.86
CA PRO A 247 -26.67 3.39 4.44
C PRO A 247 -25.29 2.89 4.89
N GLY A 248 -25.21 2.34 6.11
CA GLY A 248 -23.95 1.89 6.70
C GLY A 248 -23.04 2.99 7.25
N ALA A 249 -23.41 4.28 7.09
CA ALA A 249 -22.66 5.43 7.58
C ALA A 249 -21.14 5.37 7.26
N PRO A 250 -20.76 5.16 5.99
CA PRO A 250 -19.37 4.91 5.64
C PRO A 250 -18.47 6.11 5.99
N LEU A 251 -17.21 5.85 6.32
CA LEU A 251 -16.23 6.92 6.54
C LEU A 251 -15.97 7.68 5.23
N ARG A 252 -16.00 9.01 5.30
CA ARG A 252 -15.70 9.88 4.18
C ARG A 252 -14.82 11.05 4.59
N ILE A 253 -13.92 11.43 3.68
CA ILE A 253 -13.10 12.63 3.80
C ILE A 253 -14.02 13.83 3.60
N PHE A 254 -14.04 14.74 4.57
CA PHE A 254 -14.81 15.99 4.49
C PHE A 254 -13.91 17.23 4.50
N ARG A 255 -12.59 17.03 4.61
CA ARG A 255 -11.58 18.09 4.57
C ARG A 255 -10.19 17.53 4.30
N VAL A 256 -9.42 18.28 3.50
CA VAL A 256 -7.97 18.11 3.37
C VAL A 256 -7.26 19.43 3.63
N GLU A 257 -6.17 19.41 4.39
CA GLU A 257 -5.39 20.62 4.74
C GLU A 257 -3.92 20.44 4.35
N HIS A 258 -3.32 21.48 3.76
CA HIS A 258 -1.90 21.56 3.41
C HIS A 258 -1.34 22.93 3.79
N ASP A 259 -0.39 23.01 4.70
CA ASP A 259 0.33 24.25 5.06
C ASP A 259 -0.58 25.49 5.19
N GLY A 260 -1.70 25.34 5.91
CA GLY A 260 -2.67 26.43 6.14
C GLY A 260 -3.68 26.68 5.01
N ARG A 261 -3.59 25.96 3.88
CA ARG A 261 -4.63 25.89 2.85
C ARG A 261 -5.60 24.76 3.20
N THR A 262 -6.89 24.99 2.99
CA THR A 262 -7.94 24.02 3.25
C THR A 262 -8.74 23.77 1.99
N PHE A 263 -8.96 22.50 1.70
CA PHE A 263 -9.86 22.01 0.67
C PHE A 263 -11.06 21.35 1.37
N PRO A 264 -12.29 21.59 0.89
CA PRO A 264 -13.41 20.75 1.28
C PRO A 264 -13.09 19.30 0.88
#